data_AF-A0AAU9XTC2-F1
#
_entry.id   AF-A0AAU9XTC2-F1
#
_cell.length_a   1.000
_cell.length_b   1.000
_cell.length_c   1.000
_cell.angle_alpha   90.00
_cell.angle_beta   90.00
_cell.angle_gamma   90.00
#
_symmetry.space_group_name_H-M   'P 1'
#
loop_
_entity.id
_entity.type
_entity.pdbx_description
1 polymer ?
#
loop_
_entity_poly.entity_id
_entity_poly.type
_entity_poly.pdbx_seq_one_letter_code
_entity_poly.pdbx_strand_id
1 'polypeptide(L)'
;MVFAETCRIIQFVRKINEKALEGHTITTINSNKVDFCETQCFLNHDCVSYNFGPSEDNDDTYVCELNNSTDNKRLKPKAMYVYSETKVSCRSNPCLNNGKCQYGFTAKTFRCLCSAGFTGEFCERGK
;
A
#
# COMPACT_ATOMS: atom_id res chain seq x y z
N MET A 1 -19.01 -23.65 -3.95
CA MET A 1 -19.10 -22.18 -3.78
C MET A 1 -17.68 -21.67 -3.53
N VAL A 2 -17.01 -21.13 -4.54
CA VAL A 2 -15.57 -20.76 -4.47
C VAL A 2 -15.39 -19.35 -5.03
N PHE A 3 -15.66 -18.30 -4.26
CA PHE A 3 -15.44 -16.92 -4.73
C PHE A 3 -15.08 -15.89 -3.64
N ALA A 4 -14.76 -16.30 -2.40
CA ALA A 4 -14.47 -15.34 -1.31
C ALA A 4 -12.98 -15.22 -0.92
N GLU A 5 -12.11 -16.16 -1.30
CA GLU A 5 -10.72 -16.18 -0.79
C GLU A 5 -9.76 -15.25 -1.55
N THR A 6 -10.17 -14.62 -2.64
CA THR A 6 -9.31 -13.75 -3.46
C THR A 6 -9.74 -12.29 -3.48
N CYS A 7 -10.86 -11.93 -2.83
CA CYS A 7 -11.34 -10.56 -2.80
C CYS A 7 -10.35 -9.68 -2.02
N ARG A 8 -9.97 -8.55 -2.63
CA ARG A 8 -9.21 -7.49 -1.96
C ARG A 8 -10.18 -6.49 -1.35
N ILE A 9 -10.00 -6.16 -0.08
CA ILE A 9 -10.75 -5.14 0.65
C ILE A 9 -9.73 -4.33 1.42
N ILE A 10 -9.58 -3.05 1.07
CA ILE A 10 -8.72 -2.11 1.80
C ILE A 10 -9.56 -0.98 2.37
N GLN A 11 -9.15 -0.48 3.53
CA GLN A 11 -9.78 0.65 4.18
C GLN A 11 -8.70 1.63 4.63
N PHE A 12 -8.79 2.87 4.14
CA PHE A 12 -7.96 3.98 4.62
C PHE A 12 -8.50 4.47 5.95
N VAL A 13 -7.71 4.32 7.01
CA VAL A 13 -8.16 4.57 8.39
C VAL A 13 -7.53 5.81 9.01
N ARG A 14 -6.46 6.33 8.41
CA ARG A 14 -5.75 7.50 8.92
C ARG A 14 -5.26 8.38 7.78
N LYS A 15 -5.52 9.68 7.92
CA LYS A 15 -5.03 10.76 7.05
C LYS A 15 -4.21 11.73 7.89
N ILE A 16 -3.06 12.15 7.38
CA ILE A 16 -2.13 13.06 8.07
C ILE A 16 -1.75 14.16 7.08
N ASN A 17 -2.10 15.39 7.45
CA ASN A 17 -1.77 16.57 6.65
C ASN A 17 -0.30 16.97 6.83
N GLU A 18 0.24 17.64 5.81
CA GLU A 18 1.60 18.16 5.73
C GLU A 18 2.68 17.07 5.92
N LYS A 19 2.36 15.86 5.47
CA LYS A 19 3.23 14.70 5.55
C LYS A 19 3.22 13.93 4.24
N ALA A 20 4.37 13.36 3.91
CA ALA A 20 4.53 12.37 2.85
C ALA A 20 5.43 11.24 3.36
N LEU A 21 5.16 10.02 2.88
CA LEU A 21 6.03 8.87 3.10
C LEU A 21 7.11 8.84 2.01
N GLU A 22 8.38 8.77 2.42
CA GLU A 22 9.52 8.77 1.48
C GLU A 22 10.17 7.39 1.32
N GLY A 23 10.70 7.15 0.12
CA GLY A 23 11.51 5.96 -0.20
C GLY A 23 10.72 4.65 -0.28
N HIS A 24 9.40 4.74 -0.44
CA HIS A 24 8.46 3.61 -0.57
C HIS A 24 7.45 3.79 -1.71
N THR A 25 7.63 4.83 -2.54
CA THR A 25 6.78 5.12 -3.69
C THR A 25 6.92 4.01 -4.72
N ILE A 26 5.80 3.38 -5.05
CA ILE A 26 5.66 2.37 -6.12
C ILE A 26 5.52 3.08 -7.46
N THR A 27 4.65 4.09 -7.52
CA THR A 27 4.35 4.84 -8.74
C THR A 27 3.74 6.19 -8.40
N THR A 28 3.93 7.16 -9.29
CA THR A 28 3.37 8.51 -9.22
C THR A 28 2.38 8.68 -10.37
N ILE A 29 1.19 9.17 -10.04
CA ILE A 29 0.07 9.28 -10.99
C ILE A 29 -0.47 10.71 -10.96
N ASN A 30 -0.56 11.35 -12.13
CA ASN A 30 -1.16 12.67 -12.25
C ASN A 30 -2.68 12.58 -12.06
N SER A 31 -3.21 13.26 -11.04
CA SER A 31 -4.64 13.32 -10.78
C SER A 31 -4.98 14.44 -9.80
N ASN A 32 -6.06 15.17 -10.08
CA ASN A 32 -6.61 16.19 -9.20
C ASN A 32 -7.64 15.64 -8.18
N LYS A 33 -7.83 14.32 -8.10
CA LYS A 33 -8.84 13.70 -7.24
C LYS A 33 -8.23 12.70 -6.26
N VAL A 34 -8.46 12.93 -4.97
CA VAL A 34 -8.02 12.02 -3.89
C VAL A 34 -8.65 10.62 -4.04
N ASP A 35 -9.92 10.51 -4.43
CA ASP A 35 -10.59 9.21 -4.60
C ASP A 35 -9.92 8.35 -5.69
N PHE A 36 -9.24 9.00 -6.64
CA PHE A 36 -8.45 8.31 -7.64
C PHE A 36 -7.24 7.62 -7.01
N CYS A 37 -6.58 8.22 -6.01
CA CYS A 37 -5.53 7.55 -5.25
C CYS A 37 -6.02 6.27 -4.57
N GLU A 38 -7.17 6.34 -3.90
CA GLU A 38 -7.73 5.20 -3.19
C GLU A 38 -8.04 4.06 -4.17
N THR A 39 -8.62 4.39 -5.33
CA THR A 39 -8.91 3.43 -6.40
C THR A 39 -7.64 2.83 -7.01
N GLN A 40 -6.64 3.66 -7.32
CA GLN A 40 -5.39 3.17 -7.90
C GLN A 40 -4.61 2.31 -6.89
N CYS A 41 -4.66 2.68 -5.61
CA CYS A 41 -4.11 1.85 -4.54
C CYS A 41 -4.84 0.51 -4.44
N PHE A 42 -6.17 0.49 -4.60
CA PHE A 42 -6.97 -0.74 -4.65
C PHE A 42 -6.65 -1.64 -5.86
N LEU A 43 -6.21 -1.08 -6.98
CA LEU A 43 -5.78 -1.87 -8.15
C LEU A 43 -4.33 -2.36 -8.01
N ASN A 44 -3.46 -1.60 -7.35
CA ASN A 44 -2.09 -2.01 -7.09
C ASN A 44 -1.99 -2.85 -5.82
N HIS A 45 -1.85 -4.17 -5.94
CA HIS A 45 -1.86 -5.11 -4.80
C HIS A 45 -0.76 -4.89 -3.76
N ASP A 46 0.28 -4.13 -4.08
CA ASP A 46 1.35 -3.79 -3.15
C ASP A 46 1.10 -2.48 -2.41
N CYS A 47 0.18 -1.66 -2.90
CA CYS A 47 -0.13 -0.38 -2.30
C CYS A 47 -0.88 -0.55 -0.97
N VAL A 48 -0.40 0.15 0.06
CA VAL A 48 -0.97 0.18 1.41
C VAL A 48 -1.09 1.58 2.00
N SER A 49 -0.56 2.59 1.32
CA SER A 49 -0.74 4.01 1.63
C SER A 49 -0.53 4.84 0.36
N TYR A 50 -0.88 6.13 0.39
CA TYR A 50 -0.52 7.06 -0.68
C TYR A 50 -0.19 8.45 -0.12
N ASN A 51 0.63 9.20 -0.86
CA ASN A 51 0.76 10.64 -0.69
C ASN A 51 -0.05 11.33 -1.79
N PHE A 52 -0.68 12.45 -1.46
CA PHE A 52 -1.39 13.30 -2.42
C PHE A 52 -0.99 14.75 -2.21
N GLY A 53 -0.56 15.43 -3.26
CA GLY A 53 -0.06 16.81 -3.16
C GLY A 53 0.21 17.43 -4.54
N PRO A 54 0.68 18.69 -4.57
CA PRO A 54 1.05 19.34 -5.83
C PRO A 54 2.24 18.64 -6.48
N SER A 55 2.26 18.63 -7.81
CA SER A 55 3.36 18.14 -8.62
C SER A 55 4.56 19.07 -8.52
N GLU A 56 5.76 18.50 -8.43
CA GLU A 56 7.00 19.27 -8.49
C GLU A 56 7.32 19.75 -9.92
N ASP A 57 6.75 19.10 -10.94
CA ASP A 57 7.04 19.39 -12.35
C ASP A 57 6.10 20.44 -12.96
N ASN A 58 4.90 20.63 -12.41
CA ASN A 58 3.89 21.55 -12.94
C ASN A 58 3.01 22.10 -11.79
N ASP A 59 3.08 23.41 -11.56
CA ASP A 59 2.49 24.13 -10.41
C ASP A 59 0.95 23.94 -10.28
N ASP A 60 0.25 23.72 -11.39
CA ASP A 60 -1.21 23.54 -11.43
C ASP A 60 -1.68 22.07 -11.44
N THR A 61 -0.77 21.12 -11.22
CA THR A 61 -1.11 19.69 -11.25
C THR A 61 -0.92 19.03 -9.90
N TYR A 62 -1.76 18.06 -9.57
CA TYR A 62 -1.64 17.24 -8.37
C TYR A 62 -1.19 15.84 -8.76
N VAL A 63 -0.43 15.24 -7.86
CA VAL A 63 0.07 13.87 -7.98
C VAL A 63 -0.43 13.01 -6.84
N CYS A 64 -0.59 11.73 -7.19
CA CYS A 64 -0.81 10.65 -6.26
C CYS A 64 0.41 9.72 -6.28
N GLU A 65 1.11 9.63 -5.16
CA GLU A 65 2.24 8.71 -4.98
C GLU A 65 1.74 7.49 -4.21
N LEU A 66 1.57 6.35 -4.90
CA LEU A 66 1.18 5.10 -4.25
C LEU A 66 2.38 4.48 -3.52
N ASN A 67 2.18 3.97 -2.31
CA ASN A 67 3.27 3.51 -1.46
C ASN A 67 3.07 2.05 -1.00
N ASN A 68 4.16 1.29 -0.92
CA ASN A 68 4.15 -0.11 -0.48
C ASN A 68 4.35 -0.31 1.04
N SER A 69 4.32 0.77 1.81
CA SER A 69 4.63 0.76 3.23
C SER A 69 3.73 1.70 4.03
N THR A 70 3.57 1.40 5.31
CA THR A 70 2.93 2.28 6.30
C THR A 70 3.91 2.61 7.43
N ASP A 71 5.22 2.60 7.15
CA ASP A 71 6.26 2.86 8.14
C ASP A 71 6.30 4.34 8.54
N ASN A 72 5.59 4.66 9.61
CA ASN A 72 5.50 6.02 10.14
C ASN A 72 6.86 6.67 10.48
N LYS A 73 7.94 5.90 10.63
CA LYS A 73 9.31 6.45 10.83
C LYS A 73 9.84 7.18 9.59
N ARG A 74 9.32 6.85 8.41
CA ARG A 74 9.67 7.49 7.13
C ARG A 74 8.72 8.61 6.73
N LEU A 75 7.75 8.96 7.57
CA LEU A 75 6.91 10.13 7.33
C LEU A 75 7.69 11.41 7.56
N LYS A 76 7.84 12.22 6.52
CA LYS A 76 8.55 13.49 6.55
C LYS A 76 7.57 14.66 6.40
N PRO A 77 7.85 15.82 7.00
CA PRO A 77 7.14 17.05 6.68
C PRO A 77 7.21 17.32 5.17
N LYS A 78 6.07 17.49 4.53
CA LYS A 78 5.98 17.93 3.13
C LYS A 78 4.78 18.86 3.01
N ALA A 79 5.03 20.14 2.76
CA ALA A 79 3.99 21.15 2.72
C ALA A 79 2.97 20.84 1.62
N MET A 80 1.68 21.10 1.89
CA MET A 80 0.56 20.86 0.96
C MET A 80 0.32 19.39 0.56
N TYR A 81 1.07 18.45 1.15
CA TYR A 81 0.84 17.03 0.95
C TYR A 81 -0.04 16.43 2.04
N VAL A 82 -0.82 15.43 1.67
CA VAL A 82 -1.60 14.58 2.58
C VAL A 82 -1.13 13.14 2.42
N TYR A 83 -0.76 12.52 3.53
CA TYR A 83 -0.50 11.09 3.60
C TYR A 83 -1.74 10.35 4.09
N SER A 84 -2.10 9.23 3.46
CA SER A 84 -3.24 8.39 3.83
C SER A 84 -2.84 6.92 3.86
N GLU A 85 -3.18 6.20 4.93
CA GLU A 85 -2.78 4.81 5.13
C GLU A 85 -3.92 3.85 5.40
N THR A 86 -3.74 2.60 4.95
CA THR A 86 -4.65 1.49 5.22
C THR A 86 -4.43 0.90 6.61
N LYS A 87 -5.40 0.13 7.10
CA LYS A 87 -5.25 -0.63 8.35
C LYS A 87 -4.08 -1.62 8.23
N VAL A 88 -3.30 -1.72 9.29
CA VAL A 88 -2.00 -2.40 9.29
C VAL A 88 -2.15 -3.90 9.61
N SER A 89 -1.96 -4.78 8.63
CA SER A 89 -1.73 -6.23 8.88
C SER A 89 -0.36 -6.74 8.43
N CYS A 90 0.30 -6.08 7.48
CA CYS A 90 1.60 -6.51 6.95
C CYS A 90 2.83 -5.92 7.65
N ARG A 91 2.68 -5.06 8.68
CA ARG A 91 3.82 -4.38 9.30
C ARG A 91 4.80 -5.30 10.02
N SER A 92 4.32 -6.42 10.56
CA SER A 92 5.16 -7.45 11.20
C SER A 92 5.84 -8.38 10.17
N ASN A 93 5.51 -8.23 8.89
CA ASN A 93 5.78 -9.16 7.80
C ASN A 93 5.63 -10.64 8.21
N PRO A 94 4.38 -11.17 8.26
CA PRO A 94 4.14 -12.55 8.68
C PRO A 94 4.68 -13.61 7.68
N CYS A 95 5.08 -13.21 6.47
CA CYS A 95 5.52 -14.11 5.43
C CYS A 95 6.99 -14.52 5.63
N LEU A 96 7.24 -15.82 5.75
CA LEU A 96 8.58 -16.41 5.89
C LEU A 96 9.26 -16.57 4.53
N ASN A 97 10.54 -16.94 4.56
CA ASN A 97 11.31 -17.33 3.37
C ASN A 97 11.24 -16.29 2.22
N ASN A 98 11.38 -15.01 2.58
CA ASN A 98 11.28 -13.87 1.65
C ASN A 98 9.93 -13.81 0.90
N GLY A 99 8.86 -14.33 1.49
CA GLY A 99 7.51 -14.14 1.00
C GLY A 99 7.09 -12.68 1.09
N LYS A 100 6.28 -12.24 0.12
CA LYS A 100 5.76 -10.87 0.08
C LYS A 100 4.37 -10.82 0.71
N CYS A 101 4.20 -9.97 1.72
CA CYS A 101 2.90 -9.73 2.34
C CYS A 101 2.08 -8.72 1.52
N GLN A 102 0.84 -9.09 1.18
CA GLN A 102 -0.12 -8.18 0.55
C GLN A 102 -1.35 -8.01 1.43
N TYR A 103 -1.69 -6.77 1.75
CA TYR A 103 -2.82 -6.43 2.60
C TYR A 103 -4.16 -6.43 1.85
N GLY A 104 -5.24 -6.68 2.59
CA GLY A 104 -6.62 -6.61 2.14
C GLY A 104 -7.15 -7.91 1.54
N PHE A 105 -6.38 -8.99 1.51
CA PHE A 105 -6.81 -10.26 0.94
C PHE A 105 -7.28 -11.25 2.00
N THR A 106 -8.24 -12.11 1.63
CA THR A 106 -8.76 -13.22 2.45
C THR A 106 -9.50 -12.77 3.73
N ALA A 107 -10.12 -13.72 4.44
CA ALA A 107 -10.69 -13.47 5.78
C ALA A 107 -9.62 -13.03 6.81
N LYS A 108 -8.34 -13.27 6.53
CA LYS A 108 -7.21 -12.96 7.41
C LYS A 108 -6.62 -11.57 7.16
N THR A 109 -7.19 -10.78 6.23
CA THR A 109 -6.78 -9.41 5.86
C THR A 109 -5.41 -9.26 5.20
N PHE A 110 -4.70 -10.36 4.95
CA PHE A 110 -3.49 -10.38 4.12
C PHE A 110 -3.36 -11.72 3.39
N ARG A 111 -2.43 -11.78 2.45
CA ARG A 111 -1.90 -13.02 1.86
C ARG A 111 -0.38 -12.95 1.73
N CYS A 112 0.27 -14.11 1.73
CA CYS A 112 1.69 -14.22 1.38
C CYS A 112 1.86 -14.71 -0.06
N LEU A 113 2.65 -13.98 -0.85
CA LEU A 113 3.15 -14.45 -2.13
C LEU A 113 4.51 -15.10 -1.91
N CYS A 114 4.59 -16.42 -2.06
CA CYS A 114 5.79 -17.17 -1.78
C CYS A 114 6.83 -17.06 -2.88
N SER A 115 8.09 -16.96 -2.47
CA SER A 115 9.24 -17.09 -3.37
C SER A 115 9.29 -18.49 -3.98
N ALA A 116 9.98 -18.62 -5.12
CA ALA A 116 10.11 -19.89 -5.82
C ALA A 116 10.68 -20.98 -4.89
N GLY A 117 10.06 -22.15 -4.89
CA GLY A 117 10.45 -23.27 -4.02
C GLY A 117 9.78 -23.29 -2.65
N PHE A 118 9.04 -22.24 -2.27
CA PHE A 118 8.30 -22.17 -1.00
C PHE A 118 6.80 -22.20 -1.21
N THR A 119 6.09 -22.77 -0.24
CA THR A 119 4.63 -22.90 -0.20
C THR A 119 4.12 -22.83 1.24
N GLY A 120 2.80 -22.83 1.41
CA GLY A 120 2.16 -22.66 2.71
C GLY A 120 1.55 -21.27 2.85
N GLU A 121 0.74 -21.10 3.89
CA GLU A 121 0.04 -19.83 4.15
C GLU A 121 1.01 -18.69 4.46
N PHE A 122 2.11 -19.02 5.16
CA PHE A 122 3.16 -18.10 5.55
C PHE A 122 4.45 -18.37 4.77
N CYS A 123 4.39 -19.14 3.68
CA CYS A 123 5.55 -19.60 2.93
C CYS A 123 6.53 -20.44 3.76
N GLU A 124 6.03 -21.16 4.76
CA GLU A 124 6.82 -21.89 5.75
C GLU A 124 7.41 -23.22 5.25
N ARG A 125 6.92 -23.75 4.12
CA ARG A 125 7.32 -25.05 3.59
C ARG A 125 8.20 -24.89 2.36
N GLY A 126 9.44 -25.36 2.44
CA GLY A 126 10.29 -25.58 1.27
C GLY A 126 9.93 -26.87 0.56
N LYS A 127 10.12 -26.90 -0.76
CA LYS A 127 10.17 -28.15 -1.54
C LYS A 127 11.42 -28.96 -1.22
#